data_AF-A0AAF1B385-F1
#
_entry.id   AF-A0AAF1B385-F1
#
_cell.length_a   1.000
_cell.length_b   1.000
_cell.length_c   1.000
_cell.angle_alpha   90.00
_cell.angle_beta   90.00
_cell.angle_gamma   90.00
#
_symmetry.space_group_name_H-M   'P 1'
#
loop_
_entity.id
_entity.type
_entity.pdbx_description
1 polymer ?
#
loop_
_entity_poly.entity_id
_entity_poly.type
_entity_poly.pdbx_seq_one_letter_code
_entity_poly.pdbx_strand_id
1 'polypeptide(L)'
;MQKSYYGFIEEIWELDYKEFKVALFRCKWFDIRRGVKVDESGFTLVDFSRFGHEDDPFIFATQVKQVFYIQDPADSRWSIVLQSKRRILGIDNVEDEEEYNQFDENPPFSIGLPPTAFREDNTNTNYSRNDHGEGLWIGGQV
;
A
#
# COMPACT_ATOMS: atom_id res chain seq x y z
N MET A 1 15.66 -14.97 7.94
CA MET A 1 14.88 -14.45 6.81
C MET A 1 13.55 -13.96 7.34
N GLN A 2 13.27 -12.67 7.23
CA GLN A 2 11.97 -12.10 7.54
C GLN A 2 10.97 -12.52 6.45
N LYS A 3 9.81 -13.05 6.82
CA LYS A 3 8.75 -13.38 5.86
C LYS A 3 7.85 -12.18 5.68
N SER A 4 7.58 -11.80 4.43
CA SER A 4 6.61 -10.76 4.09
C SER A 4 5.21 -11.36 4.00
N TYR A 5 4.22 -10.63 4.54
CA TYR A 5 2.81 -10.97 4.49
C TYR A 5 2.10 -9.99 3.56
N TYR A 6 1.10 -10.47 2.83
CA TYR A 6 0.31 -9.70 1.88
C TYR A 6 -1.16 -9.98 2.14
N GLY A 7 -1.99 -8.95 2.01
CA GLY A 7 -3.41 -9.05 2.31
C GLY A 7 -4.15 -7.76 2.02
N PHE A 8 -5.40 -7.74 2.45
CA PHE A 8 -6.27 -6.57 2.42
C PHE A 8 -6.51 -6.09 3.84
N ILE A 9 -6.52 -4.77 4.04
CA ILE A 9 -7.02 -4.18 5.28
C ILE A 9 -8.55 -4.31 5.26
N GLU A 10 -9.11 -5.02 6.23
CA GLU A 10 -10.56 -5.10 6.43
C GLU A 10 -11.04 -3.98 7.36
N GLU A 11 -10.26 -3.68 8.41
CA GLU A 11 -10.62 -2.67 9.41
C GLU A 11 -9.38 -1.88 9.88
N ILE A 12 -9.61 -0.62 10.22
CA ILE A 12 -8.60 0.28 10.81
C ILE A 12 -9.07 0.64 12.22
N TRP A 13 -8.24 0.34 13.21
CA TRP A 13 -8.54 0.53 14.62
C TRP A 13 -7.58 1.55 15.21
N GLU A 14 -8.10 2.40 16.10
CA GLU A 14 -7.29 3.22 16.99
C GLU A 14 -7.49 2.70 18.42
N LEU A 15 -6.41 2.25 19.05
CA LEU A 15 -6.39 1.86 20.45
C LEU A 15 -5.98 3.05 21.30
N ASP A 16 -6.88 3.50 22.17
CA ASP A 16 -6.66 4.64 23.08
C ASP A 16 -6.25 4.14 24.47
N TYR A 17 -4.97 4.29 24.81
CA TYR A 17 -4.41 3.96 26.12
C TYR A 17 -4.41 5.16 27.07
N LYS A 18 -5.12 6.25 26.75
CA LYS A 18 -5.13 7.57 27.41
C LYS A 18 -3.81 8.33 27.31
N GLU A 19 -2.69 7.69 27.60
CA GLU A 19 -1.35 8.28 27.54
C GLU A 19 -0.85 8.39 26.11
N PHE A 20 -1.22 7.43 25.26
CA PHE A 20 -0.88 7.40 23.84
C PHE A 20 -1.95 6.62 23.06
N LYS A 21 -1.93 6.80 21.75
CA LYS A 21 -2.83 6.12 20.80
C LYS A 21 -2.00 5.28 19.84
N VAL A 22 -2.51 4.11 19.47
CA VAL A 22 -1.85 3.21 18.52
C VAL A 22 -2.82 2.81 17.42
N ALA A 23 -2.39 2.92 16.17
CA ALA A 23 -3.14 2.43 15.02
C ALA A 23 -2.83 0.94 14.75
N LEU A 24 -3.90 0.15 14.63
CA LEU A 24 -3.85 -1.28 14.36
C LEU A 24 -4.71 -1.58 13.12
N PHE A 25 -4.22 -2.42 12.23
CA PHE A 25 -5.00 -2.91 11.10
C PHE A 25 -5.44 -4.34 11.34
N ARG A 26 -6.71 -4.62 11.09
CA ARG A 26 -7.21 -5.98 10.92
C ARG A 26 -7.11 -6.31 9.44
N CYS A 27 -6.29 -7.30 9.12
CA CYS A 27 -5.98 -7.69 7.77
C CYS A 27 -6.54 -9.08 7.46
N LYS A 28 -7.03 -9.23 6.23
CA LYS A 28 -7.29 -10.52 5.61
C LYS A 28 -6.06 -10.94 4.82
N TRP A 29 -5.30 -11.88 5.37
CA TRP A 29 -4.02 -12.30 4.80
C TRP A 29 -4.18 -13.39 3.74
N PHE A 30 -3.33 -13.34 2.71
CA PHE A 30 -3.19 -14.44 1.77
C PHE A 30 -2.39 -15.59 2.42
N ASP A 31 -2.67 -16.82 2.00
CA ASP A 31 -1.89 -18.00 2.40
C ASP A 31 -0.47 -17.86 1.84
N ILE A 32 0.53 -17.65 2.70
CA ILE A 32 1.94 -17.47 2.26
C ILE A 32 2.46 -18.70 1.51
N ARG A 33 1.99 -19.90 1.84
CA ARG A 33 2.52 -21.14 1.25
C ARG A 33 1.88 -21.45 -0.10
N ARG A 34 0.60 -21.12 -0.27
CA ARG A 34 -0.18 -21.53 -1.45
C ARG A 34 -0.69 -20.38 -2.30
N GLY A 35 -0.86 -19.21 -1.69
CA GLY A 35 -1.39 -17.99 -2.29
C GLY A 35 -0.34 -16.92 -2.57
N VAL A 36 0.95 -17.18 -2.29
CA VAL A 36 2.06 -16.27 -2.61
C VAL A 36 3.17 -17.05 -3.31
N LYS A 37 3.68 -16.53 -4.43
CA LYS A 37 4.86 -17.07 -5.12
C LYS A 37 5.69 -15.97 -5.76
N VAL A 38 6.92 -16.29 -6.14
CA VAL A 38 7.75 -15.44 -6.99
C VAL A 38 7.88 -16.12 -8.34
N ASP A 39 7.66 -15.40 -9.43
CA ASP A 39 7.82 -15.93 -10.78
C ASP A 39 9.29 -15.93 -11.25
N GLU A 40 9.52 -16.41 -12.47
CA GLU A 40 10.86 -16.47 -13.07
C GLU A 40 11.45 -15.08 -13.34
N SER A 41 10.61 -14.05 -13.44
CA SER A 41 11.01 -12.65 -13.63
C SER A 41 11.27 -11.91 -12.32
N GLY A 42 11.05 -12.57 -11.18
CA GLY A 42 11.24 -12.00 -9.85
C GLY A 42 10.02 -11.23 -9.30
N PHE A 43 8.88 -11.25 -9.99
CA PHE A 43 7.66 -10.62 -9.49
C PHE A 43 7.03 -11.46 -8.39
N THR A 44 6.63 -10.80 -7.31
CA THR A 44 5.76 -11.43 -6.30
C THR A 44 4.34 -11.47 -6.82
N LEU A 45 3.73 -12.65 -6.81
CA LEU A 45 2.38 -12.92 -7.26
C LEU A 45 1.52 -13.41 -6.10
N VAL A 46 0.28 -12.93 -6.02
CA VAL A 46 -0.70 -13.34 -5.02
C VAL A 46 -1.99 -13.88 -5.64
N ASP A 47 -2.59 -14.89 -5.02
CA ASP A 47 -3.88 -15.48 -5.42
C ASP A 47 -4.96 -15.06 -4.41
N PHE A 48 -5.86 -14.20 -4.84
CA PHE A 48 -6.93 -13.65 -3.99
C PHE A 48 -7.98 -14.67 -3.55
N SER A 49 -7.95 -15.90 -4.09
CA SER A 49 -8.84 -16.98 -3.64
C SER A 49 -8.26 -17.78 -2.46
N ARG A 50 -7.00 -17.52 -2.07
CA ARG A 50 -6.28 -18.30 -1.06
C ARG A 50 -5.92 -17.44 0.14
N PHE A 51 -6.74 -17.51 1.17
CA PHE A 51 -6.51 -16.85 2.45
C PHE A 51 -5.88 -17.79 3.48
N GLY A 52 -5.19 -17.21 4.46
CA GLY A 52 -4.59 -17.91 5.58
C GLY A 52 -4.34 -16.95 6.75
N HIS A 53 -3.69 -17.42 7.81
CA HIS A 53 -3.37 -16.60 8.99
C HIS A 53 -4.60 -15.91 9.62
N GLU A 54 -5.76 -16.57 9.60
CA GLU A 54 -7.01 -16.04 10.17
C GLU A 54 -6.95 -15.94 11.71
N ASP A 55 -6.05 -16.70 12.33
CA ASP A 55 -5.76 -16.71 13.76
C ASP A 55 -4.91 -15.52 14.23
N ASP A 56 -4.23 -14.81 13.32
CA ASP A 56 -3.40 -13.64 13.60
C ASP A 56 -3.64 -12.51 12.58
N PRO A 57 -4.81 -11.84 12.63
CA PRO A 57 -5.20 -10.86 11.63
C PRO A 57 -4.66 -9.46 11.91
N PHE A 58 -4.07 -9.20 13.08
CA PHE A 58 -3.75 -7.85 13.51
C PHE A 58 -2.29 -7.48 13.29
N ILE A 59 -2.05 -6.26 12.82
CA ILE A 59 -0.69 -5.72 12.65
C ILE A 59 -0.67 -4.22 12.97
N PHE A 60 0.43 -3.73 13.53
CA PHE A 60 0.59 -2.30 13.76
C PHE A 60 0.73 -1.55 12.43
N ALA A 61 0.11 -0.38 12.33
CA ALA A 61 0.19 0.45 11.13
C ALA A 61 1.64 0.83 10.75
N THR A 62 2.52 0.95 11.75
CA THR A 62 3.96 1.24 11.60
C THR A 62 4.74 0.11 10.93
N GLN A 63 4.21 -1.12 10.93
CA GLN A 63 4.86 -2.30 10.35
C GLN A 63 4.40 -2.60 8.92
N VAL A 64 3.43 -1.85 8.39
CA VAL A 64 2.82 -2.11 7.09
C VAL A 64 3.37 -1.19 6.01
N LYS A 65 3.69 -1.79 4.85
CA LYS A 65 4.00 -1.07 3.60
C LYS A 65 2.79 -1.16 2.68
N GLN A 66 2.39 -0.04 2.09
CA GLN A 66 1.33 -0.02 1.08
C GLN A 66 1.83 -0.63 -0.23
N VAL A 67 1.00 -1.50 -0.81
CA VAL A 67 1.24 -2.13 -2.11
C VAL A 67 0.00 -2.00 -2.98
N PHE A 68 0.18 -2.12 -4.28
CA PHE A 68 -0.87 -2.27 -5.27
C PHE A 68 -0.85 -3.69 -5.83
N TYR A 69 -2.01 -4.15 -6.28
CA TYR A 69 -2.12 -5.44 -6.96
C TYR A 69 -2.64 -5.19 -8.37
N ILE A 70 -1.95 -5.73 -9.36
CA ILE A 70 -2.38 -5.69 -10.77
C ILE A 70 -2.56 -7.13 -11.24
N GLN A 71 -3.69 -7.44 -11.86
CA GLN A 71 -3.92 -8.77 -12.43
C GLN A 71 -2.81 -9.12 -13.42
N ASP A 72 -2.25 -10.33 -13.29
CA ASP A 72 -1.26 -10.84 -14.21
C ASP A 72 -1.91 -11.07 -15.59
N PRO A 73 -1.40 -10.45 -16.67
CA PRO A 73 -1.93 -10.66 -18.02
C PRO A 73 -1.72 -12.09 -18.55
N ALA A 74 -0.75 -12.84 -18.00
CA ALA A 74 -0.48 -14.22 -18.40
C ALA A 74 -1.42 -15.24 -17.73
N ASP A 75 -1.79 -15.02 -16.47
CA ASP A 75 -2.74 -15.84 -15.72
C ASP A 75 -3.59 -14.98 -14.77
N SER A 76 -4.85 -14.79 -15.15
CA SER A 76 -5.81 -13.96 -14.41
C SER A 76 -6.08 -14.41 -12.97
N ARG A 77 -5.66 -15.62 -12.58
CA ARG A 77 -5.72 -16.11 -11.20
C ARG A 77 -4.76 -15.33 -10.28
N TRP A 78 -3.64 -14.87 -10.82
CA TRP A 78 -2.60 -14.20 -10.04
C TRP A 78 -2.68 -12.69 -10.19
N SER A 79 -2.23 -11.98 -9.16
CA SER A 79 -1.99 -10.55 -9.21
C SER A 79 -0.55 -10.24 -8.83
N ILE A 80 0.12 -9.41 -9.61
CA ILE A 80 1.46 -8.88 -9.35
C ILE A 80 1.37 -7.86 -8.21
N VAL A 81 2.23 -8.03 -7.21
CA VAL A 81 2.39 -7.07 -6.12
C VAL A 81 3.36 -5.98 -6.54
N LEU A 82 2.89 -4.75 -6.57
CA LEU A 82 3.71 -3.57 -6.81
C LEU A 82 3.87 -2.78 -5.51
N GLN A 83 5.11 -2.54 -5.11
CA GLN A 83 5.37 -1.67 -3.97
C GLN A 83 5.12 -0.22 -4.35
N SER A 84 4.39 0.49 -3.52
CA SER A 84 4.21 1.93 -3.68
C SER A 84 5.43 2.66 -3.14
N LYS A 85 5.91 3.67 -3.87
CA LYS A 85 6.70 4.74 -3.24
C LYS A 85 5.73 5.64 -2.48
N ARG A 86 5.94 5.83 -1.17
CA ARG A 86 5.26 6.87 -0.38
C ARG A 86 5.69 8.29 -0.76
N ARG A 87 6.04 8.57 -2.02
CA ARG A 87 6.30 9.93 -2.46
C ARG A 87 4.96 10.59 -2.78
N ILE A 88 4.20 10.90 -1.73
CA ILE A 88 3.07 11.81 -1.84
C ILE A 88 3.71 13.20 -2.03
N LEU A 89 3.85 13.61 -3.29
CA LEU A 89 4.20 14.99 -3.60
C LEU A 89 3.07 15.88 -3.08
N GLY A 90 3.36 16.73 -2.07
CA GLY A 90 2.42 17.73 -1.55
C GLY A 90 2.00 17.61 -0.07
N ILE A 91 2.69 16.80 0.76
CA ILE A 91 2.56 16.94 2.22
C ILE A 91 3.61 17.96 2.67
N ASP A 92 3.23 19.23 2.76
CA ASP A 92 4.11 20.35 3.17
C ASP A 92 4.51 20.32 4.66
N ASN A 93 4.24 19.24 5.40
CA ASN A 93 4.57 19.10 6.82
C ASN A 93 5.45 17.86 7.12
N VAL A 94 6.39 17.55 6.24
CA VAL A 94 7.39 16.51 6.49
C VAL A 94 8.65 17.19 7.03
N GLU A 95 8.88 17.09 8.34
CA GLU A 95 10.06 17.68 9.00
C GLU A 95 11.31 16.80 8.87
N ASP A 96 11.14 15.51 8.54
CA ASP A 96 12.25 14.56 8.40
C ASP A 96 12.10 13.73 7.10
N GLU A 97 12.89 14.10 6.09
CA GLU A 97 12.98 13.37 4.82
C GLU A 97 13.65 11.99 5.00
N GLU A 98 14.47 11.80 6.04
CA GLU A 98 15.25 10.57 6.26
C GLU A 98 14.37 9.40 6.72
N GLU A 99 13.21 9.66 7.34
CA GLU A 99 12.20 8.64 7.68
C GLU A 99 11.60 7.98 6.41
N TYR A 100 11.53 8.72 5.30
CA TYR A 100 10.99 8.26 4.02
C TYR A 100 12.06 7.78 3.02
N ASN A 101 13.32 8.19 3.20
CA ASN A 101 14.44 7.78 2.34
C ASN A 101 14.92 6.34 2.59
N GLN A 102 14.50 5.67 3.66
CA GLN A 102 14.80 4.24 3.88
C GLN A 102 14.15 3.29 2.84
N PHE A 103 13.36 3.82 1.90
CA PHE A 103 12.70 3.05 0.84
C PHE A 103 13.43 3.11 -0.52
N ASP A 104 14.62 3.70 -0.57
CA ASP A 104 15.48 3.71 -1.77
C ASP A 104 15.94 2.31 -2.21
N GLU A 105 15.78 1.28 -1.36
CA GLU A 105 16.09 -0.11 -1.71
C GLU A 105 15.12 -0.72 -2.73
N ASN A 106 13.96 -0.12 -2.97
CA ASN A 106 12.98 -0.63 -3.93
C ASN A 106 12.84 0.30 -5.15
N PRO A 107 13.57 0.03 -6.25
CA PRO A 107 13.44 0.81 -7.47
C PRO A 107 11.99 0.75 -7.99
N PRO A 108 11.44 1.84 -8.55
CA PRO A 108 10.14 1.80 -9.19
C PRO A 108 10.14 0.77 -10.32
N PHE A 109 8.99 0.11 -10.51
CA PHE A 109 8.79 -0.95 -11.51
C PHE A 109 9.20 -0.55 -12.94
N SER A 110 9.26 0.75 -13.23
CA SER A 110 9.63 1.33 -14.52
C SER A 110 11.14 1.39 -14.78
N ILE A 111 12.00 1.07 -13.81
CA ILE A 111 13.45 1.04 -14.04
C ILE A 111 13.80 -0.20 -14.88
N GLY A 112 14.12 0.03 -16.16
CA GLY A 112 14.60 -0.99 -17.10
C GLY A 112 13.60 -1.44 -18.17
N LEU A 113 12.34 -0.98 -18.11
CA LEU A 113 11.39 -1.15 -19.21
C LEU A 113 11.74 -0.18 -20.35
N PRO A 114 11.82 -0.63 -21.62
CA PRO A 114 11.98 0.28 -22.74
C PRO A 114 10.79 1.24 -22.76
N PRO A 115 10.97 2.52 -23.14
CA PRO A 115 9.85 3.44 -23.26
C PRO A 115 8.89 2.90 -24.33
N THR A 116 7.84 2.22 -23.91
CA THR A 116 6.68 1.99 -24.77
C THR A 116 6.14 3.37 -25.09
N ALA A 117 6.02 3.68 -26.37
CA ALA A 117 5.51 4.93 -26.91
C ALA A 117 4.02 5.14 -26.56
N PHE A 118 3.70 5.22 -25.27
CA PHE A 118 2.52 5.91 -24.81
C PHE A 118 2.83 7.39 -24.99
N ARG A 119 2.04 8.04 -25.85
CA ARG A 119 2.10 9.48 -26.08
C ARG A 119 2.26 10.20 -24.74
N GLU A 120 3.24 11.10 -24.69
CA GLU A 120 3.34 12.15 -23.69
C GLU A 120 2.12 13.08 -23.79
N ASP A 121 0.94 12.60 -23.39
CA ASP A 121 -0.18 13.48 -23.11
C ASP A 121 -0.15 13.81 -21.62
N ASN A 122 0.63 14.87 -21.36
CA ASN A 122 0.51 15.78 -20.23
C ASN A 122 0.71 15.18 -18.84
N THR A 123 1.91 15.40 -18.30
CA THR A 123 2.28 15.27 -16.89
C THR A 123 1.50 16.27 -16.01
N ASN A 124 0.18 16.16 -15.96
CA ASN A 124 -0.61 16.75 -14.90
C ASN A 124 -1.02 15.63 -13.95
N THR A 125 -0.01 15.10 -13.24
CA THR A 125 -0.15 14.13 -12.15
C THR A 125 -0.72 14.83 -10.90
N ASN A 126 -1.74 15.66 -11.07
CA ASN A 126 -2.50 16.24 -9.97
C ASN A 126 -3.61 15.26 -9.57
N TYR A 127 -3.21 14.17 -8.90
CA TYR A 127 -4.13 13.33 -8.12
C TYR A 127 -4.39 13.90 -6.72
N SER A 128 -4.05 15.17 -6.50
CA SER A 128 -4.37 15.86 -5.25
C SER A 128 -5.88 16.07 -5.19
N ARG A 129 -6.52 15.50 -4.15
CA ARG A 129 -7.92 15.74 -3.87
C ARG A 129 -8.06 17.20 -3.41
N ASN A 130 -8.70 18.03 -4.22
CA ASN A 130 -8.92 19.46 -3.90
C ASN A 130 -10.17 19.68 -3.02
N ASP A 131 -10.74 18.62 -2.46
CA ASP A 131 -12.04 18.61 -1.76
C ASP A 131 -11.91 18.67 -0.23
N HIS A 132 -10.75 19.06 0.31
CA HIS A 132 -10.57 19.20 1.77
C HIS A 132 -11.45 20.28 2.43
N GLY A 133 -12.25 21.04 1.67
CA GLY A 133 -13.13 22.09 2.15
C GLY A 133 -14.63 21.74 2.28
N GLU A 134 -15.08 20.56 1.86
CA GLU A 134 -16.52 20.20 1.83
C GLU A 134 -17.07 19.55 3.11
N GLY A 135 -16.39 19.76 4.25
CA GLY A 135 -16.92 19.42 5.56
C GLY A 135 -18.15 20.29 5.91
N LEU A 136 -19.29 19.65 6.15
CA LEU A 136 -20.49 20.31 6.67
C LEU A 136 -20.24 20.75 8.12
N TRP A 137 -19.97 22.04 8.34
CA TRP A 137 -19.91 22.62 9.68
C TRP A 137 -21.32 22.66 10.27
N ILE A 138 -21.66 21.69 11.12
CA ILE A 138 -22.82 21.81 11.99
C ILE A 138 -22.45 22.80 13.09
N GLY A 139 -22.74 24.08 12.84
CA GLY A 139 -22.55 25.15 13.80
C GLY A 139 -23.44 24.92 15.03
N GLY A 140 -22.81 24.65 16.18
CA GLY A 140 -23.43 24.81 17.48
C GLY A 140 -23.28 26.27 17.94
N GLN A 141 -24.37 27.03 17.90
CA GLN A 141 -24.65 28.16 18.79
C GLN A 141 -25.57 27.59 19.90
N VAL A 142 -25.43 27.84 21.20
CA VAL A 142 -24.74 28.88 22.00
C VAL A 142 -24.27 28.20 23.30
#